data_AF-A0A165VW85-F1
#
_entry.id   AF-A0A165VW85-F1
#
_cell.length_a   1.000
_cell.length_b   1.000
_cell.length_c   1.000
_cell.angle_alpha   90.00
_cell.angle_beta   90.00
_cell.angle_gamma   90.00
#
_symmetry.space_group_name_H-M   'P 1'
#
loop_
_entity.id
_entity.type
_entity.pdbx_description
1 polymer ?
#
loop_
_entity_poly.entity_id
_entity_poly.type
_entity_poly.pdbx_seq_one_letter_code
_entity_poly.pdbx_strand_id
1 'polypeptide(L)'
;IPEKEDRESLKVGDLVKLIFSMEENIGSDEVSVERMWVEITDVYPNYYKGKLDNDPAGSDCVQCGQLVTFQACHVIDIYEENT
;
A
#
# COMPACT_ATOMS: atom_id res chain seq x y z
N ILE A 1 -8.44 10.43 3.88
CA ILE A 1 -7.26 10.61 3.00
C ILE A 1 -6.44 11.73 3.61
N PRO A 2 -5.19 11.47 4.01
CA PRO A 2 -4.30 12.48 4.60
C PRO A 2 -3.99 13.65 3.66
N GLU A 3 -3.53 14.75 4.22
CA GLU A 3 -3.16 15.93 3.45
C GLU A 3 -2.00 15.62 2.49
N LYS A 4 -1.84 16.44 1.46
CA LYS A 4 -0.79 16.23 0.45
C LYS A 4 0.60 16.26 1.09
N GLU A 5 0.83 17.19 2.00
CA GLU A 5 2.13 17.37 2.67
C GLU A 5 2.50 16.14 3.51
N ASP A 6 1.54 15.55 4.23
CA ASP A 6 1.76 14.31 5.00
C ASP A 6 2.14 13.14 4.08
N ARG A 7 1.46 13.01 2.94
CA ARG A 7 1.73 11.94 1.97
C ARG A 7 3.06 12.11 1.21
N GLU A 8 3.57 13.34 1.12
CA GLU A 8 4.86 13.68 0.48
C GLU A 8 6.03 13.72 1.47
N SER A 9 5.78 13.62 2.77
CA SER A 9 6.81 13.66 3.83
C SER A 9 7.07 12.31 4.52
N LEU A 10 6.55 11.22 3.94
CA LEU A 10 6.68 9.85 4.43
C LEU A 10 8.14 9.37 4.47
N LYS A 11 8.44 8.49 5.41
CA LYS A 11 9.77 7.97 5.74
C LYS A 11 9.78 6.45 5.77
N VAL A 12 10.98 5.89 5.70
CA VAL A 12 11.20 4.45 5.92
C VAL A 12 10.70 4.07 7.31
N GLY A 13 9.91 3.00 7.39
CA GLY A 13 9.24 2.52 8.60
C GLY A 13 7.81 3.04 8.77
N ASP A 14 7.37 4.06 8.04
CA ASP A 14 5.98 4.50 8.10
C ASP A 14 5.05 3.43 7.50
N LEU A 15 3.91 3.22 8.15
CA LEU A 15 2.84 2.34 7.68
C LEU A 15 1.76 3.17 6.99
N VAL A 16 1.48 2.86 5.73
CA VAL A 16 0.46 3.54 4.93
C VAL A 16 -0.55 2.57 4.37
N LYS A 17 -1.79 3.04 4.22
CA LYS A 17 -2.86 2.24 3.62
C LYS A 17 -3.05 2.62 2.16
N LEU A 18 -3.09 1.63 1.29
CA LEU A 18 -3.32 1.78 -0.15
C LEU A 18 -4.58 1.02 -0.57
N ILE A 19 -5.12 1.37 -1.75
CA ILE A 19 -6.16 0.60 -2.43
C ILE A 19 -5.50 -0.19 -3.56
N PHE A 20 -5.74 -1.50 -3.59
CA PHE A 20 -5.31 -2.37 -4.68
C PHE A 20 -6.52 -2.88 -5.43
N SER A 21 -6.42 -2.88 -6.76
CA SER A 21 -7.41 -3.44 -7.67
C SER A 21 -6.73 -4.53 -8.47
N MET A 22 -7.18 -5.77 -8.31
CA MET A 22 -6.52 -6.96 -8.86
C MET A 22 -7.55 -7.97 -9.33
N GLU A 23 -7.18 -8.84 -10.25
CA GLU A 23 -8.03 -9.98 -10.63
C GLU A 23 -8.25 -10.87 -9.40
N GLU A 24 -9.49 -11.34 -9.18
CA GLU A 24 -9.79 -12.28 -8.09
C GLU A 24 -8.94 -13.55 -8.19
N ASN A 25 -8.78 -14.04 -9.43
CA ASN A 25 -7.93 -15.17 -9.78
C ASN A 25 -7.15 -14.82 -11.05
N ILE A 26 -5.96 -15.41 -11.23
CA ILE A 26 -5.13 -15.18 -12.42
C ILE A 26 -5.94 -15.53 -13.69
N GLY A 27 -6.16 -14.53 -14.54
CA GLY A 27 -6.91 -14.66 -15.79
C GLY A 27 -8.43 -14.53 -15.66
N SER A 28 -8.93 -14.04 -14.52
CA SER A 28 -10.34 -13.74 -14.31
C SER A 28 -10.72 -12.35 -14.84
N ASP A 29 -11.94 -12.21 -15.36
CA ASP A 29 -12.54 -10.90 -15.66
C ASP A 29 -13.09 -10.21 -14.39
N GLU A 30 -13.17 -10.92 -13.26
CA GLU A 30 -13.64 -10.41 -11.97
C GLU A 30 -12.50 -9.74 -11.20
N VAL A 31 -12.77 -8.53 -10.69
CA VAL A 31 -11.79 -7.68 -10.02
C VAL A 31 -12.13 -7.57 -8.52
N SER A 32 -11.17 -7.92 -7.67
CA SER A 32 -11.19 -7.66 -6.24
C SER A 32 -10.54 -6.31 -5.93
N VAL A 33 -11.14 -5.58 -4.98
CA VAL A 33 -10.59 -4.32 -4.46
C VAL A 33 -10.32 -4.46 -2.97
N GLU A 34 -9.04 -4.40 -2.60
CA GLU A 34 -8.59 -4.54 -1.22
C GLU A 34 -7.90 -3.28 -0.69
N ARG A 35 -7.98 -3.09 0.63
CA ARG A 35 -7.28 -2.01 1.35
C ARG A 35 -6.23 -2.65 2.25
N MET A 36 -4.96 -2.44 1.92
CA MET A 36 -3.85 -3.12 2.58
C MET A 36 -2.86 -2.11 3.18
N TRP A 37 -2.23 -2.51 4.28
CA TRP A 37 -1.16 -1.74 4.91
C TRP A 37 0.19 -2.09 4.27
N VAL A 38 1.01 -1.08 4.07
CA VAL A 38 2.33 -1.16 3.45
C VAL A 38 3.32 -0.42 4.32
N GLU A 39 4.35 -1.12 4.78
CA GLU A 39 5.51 -0.53 5.46
C GLU A 39 6.48 0.02 4.41
N ILE A 40 6.89 1.28 4.52
CA ILE A 40 7.84 1.88 3.58
C ILE A 40 9.25 1.35 3.84
N THR A 41 9.87 0.79 2.80
CA THR A 41 11.26 0.28 2.85
C THR A 41 12.26 1.25 2.21
N ASP A 42 11.82 2.04 1.23
CA ASP A 42 12.68 2.99 0.51
C ASP A 42 11.89 4.23 0.06
N VAL A 43 12.55 5.39 0.11
CA VAL A 43 12.00 6.68 -0.35
C VAL A 43 12.81 7.17 -1.55
N TYR A 44 12.12 7.55 -2.63
CA TYR A 44 12.70 8.16 -3.83
C TYR A 44 12.02 9.52 -4.10
N PRO A 45 12.62 10.41 -4.92
CA PRO A 45 12.09 11.76 -5.11
C PRO A 45 10.62 11.86 -5.55
N ASN A 46 10.08 10.86 -6.24
CA ASN A 46 8.72 10.88 -6.79
C ASN A 46 7.86 9.67 -6.41
N TYR A 47 8.41 8.71 -5.66
CA TYR A 47 7.73 7.45 -5.35
C TYR A 47 8.33 6.76 -4.13
N TYR A 48 7.61 5.79 -3.61
CA TYR A 48 8.02 4.95 -2.49
C TYR A 48 8.09 3.49 -2.91
N LYS A 49 8.93 2.72 -2.24
CA LYS A 49 8.80 1.27 -2.18
C LYS A 49 8.39 0.87 -0.77
N GLY A 50 7.53 -0.13 -0.70
CA GLY A 50 7.14 -0.70 0.57
C GLY A 50 6.82 -2.17 0.46
N LYS A 51 6.65 -2.78 1.62
CA LYS A 51 6.34 -4.19 1.79
C LYS A 51 4.94 -4.31 2.37
N LEU A 52 4.11 -5.19 1.79
CA LEU A 52 2.80 -5.48 2.37
C LEU A 52 2.95 -6.09 3.76
N ASP A 53 2.25 -5.50 4.73
CA ASP A 53 2.28 -5.90 6.15
C ASP A 53 1.12 -6.83 6.54
N ASN A 54 0.22 -7.13 5.59
CA ASN A 54 -0.88 -8.07 5.80
C ASN A 54 -1.05 -9.03 4.61
N ASP A 55 -1.50 -10.26 4.89
CA ASP A 55 -1.98 -11.18 3.85
C ASP A 55 -3.32 -10.67 3.31
N PRO A 56 -3.52 -10.65 1.97
CA PRO A 56 -4.84 -10.39 1.39
C PRO A 56 -5.80 -11.54 1.71
N ALA A 57 -7.06 -11.20 1.97
CA ALA A 57 -8.07 -12.18 2.36
C ALA A 57 -8.82 -12.78 1.15
N GLY A 58 -8.80 -12.12 -0.01
CA GLY A 58 -9.63 -12.45 -1.16
C GLY A 58 -8.89 -12.52 -2.50
N SER A 59 -7.56 -12.65 -2.51
CA SER A 59 -6.81 -12.87 -3.75
C SER A 59 -5.58 -13.74 -3.50
N ASP A 60 -5.41 -14.79 -4.30
CA ASP A 60 -4.19 -15.61 -4.35
C ASP A 60 -3.06 -14.91 -5.14
N CYS A 61 -3.34 -13.74 -5.75
CA CYS A 61 -2.42 -13.03 -6.63
C CYS A 61 -1.39 -12.17 -5.88
N VAL A 62 -1.62 -11.87 -4.59
CA VAL A 62 -0.73 -11.06 -3.77
C VAL A 62 -0.46 -11.75 -2.44
N GLN A 63 0.75 -11.58 -1.92
CA GLN A 63 1.21 -12.25 -0.71
C GLN A 63 1.77 -11.23 0.28
N CYS A 64 1.60 -11.48 1.59
CA CYS A 64 2.31 -10.72 2.61
C CYS A 64 3.82 -10.74 2.30
N GLY A 65 4.42 -9.57 2.44
CA GLY A 65 5.83 -9.38 2.17
C GLY A 65 6.23 -9.13 0.73
N GLN A 66 5.27 -9.07 -0.20
CA GLN A 66 5.54 -8.60 -1.55
C GLN A 66 5.90 -7.11 -1.56
N LEU A 67 6.90 -6.75 -2.39
CA LEU A 67 7.30 -5.37 -2.60
C LEU A 67 6.37 -4.68 -3.60
N VAL A 68 5.95 -3.48 -3.24
CA VAL A 68 5.09 -2.62 -4.06
C VAL A 68 5.74 -1.27 -4.27
N THR A 69 5.49 -0.67 -5.43
CA THR A 69 5.94 0.69 -5.76
C THR A 69 4.72 1.58 -5.94
N PHE A 70 4.69 2.74 -5.29
CA PHE A 70 3.52 3.64 -5.30
C PHE A 70 3.93 5.11 -5.15
N GLN A 71 3.02 6.02 -5.48
CA GLN A 71 3.20 7.47 -5.33
C GLN A 71 2.40 7.99 -4.14
N ALA A 72 2.74 9.19 -3.65
CA ALA A 72 2.03 9.87 -2.57
C ALA A 72 0.51 10.00 -2.85
N CYS A 73 0.09 10.14 -4.11
CA CYS A 73 -1.34 10.21 -4.49
C CYS A 73 -2.13 8.92 -4.26
N HIS A 74 -1.48 7.78 -4.05
CA HIS A 74 -2.14 6.51 -3.78
C HIS A 74 -2.43 6.28 -2.29
N VAL A 75 -1.84 7.08 -1.40
CA VAL A 75 -1.99 6.91 0.05
C VAL A 75 -3.36 7.40 0.51
N ILE A 76 -4.14 6.49 1.11
CA ILE A 76 -5.50 6.79 1.60
C ILE A 76 -5.58 6.93 3.12
N ASP A 77 -4.56 6.45 3.84
CA ASP A 77 -4.44 6.51 5.30
C ASP A 77 -2.95 6.38 5.72
N ILE A 78 -2.58 6.93 6.87
CA ILE A 78 -1.24 6.80 7.49
C ILE A 78 -1.45 6.32 8.93
N TYR A 79 -0.69 5.33 9.37
CA TYR A 79 -0.80 4.82 10.73
C TYR A 79 -0.19 5.82 11.73
N GLU A 80 -0.98 6.22 12.72
CA GLU A 80 -0.52 7.03 13.84
C GLU A 80 -0.55 6.16 15.11
N GLU A 81 0.61 5.91 15.73
CA GLU A 81 0.62 5.37 17.09
C GLU A 81 0.00 6.41 18.02
N ASN A 82 -1.16 6.08 18.61
CA ASN A 82 -1.74 6.89 19.67
C ASN A 82 -0.83 6.82 20.90
N THR A 83 0.10 7.78 21.03
CA THR A 83 0.82 8.07 22.28
C THR A 83 -0.09 8.66 23.36
#